data_AF-G9WUZ8-F1
#
_entry.id   AF-G9WUZ8-F1
#
_cell.length_a   1.000
_cell.length_b   1.000
_cell.length_c   1.000
_cell.angle_alpha   90.00
_cell.angle_beta   90.00
_cell.angle_gamma   90.00
#
_symmetry.space_group_name_H-M   'P 1'
#
loop_
_entity.id
_entity.type
_entity.pdbx_description
1 polymer ?
#
loop_
_entity_poly.entity_id
_entity_poly.type
_entity_poly.pdbx_seq_one_letter_code
_entity_poly.pdbx_strand_id
1 'polypeptide(L)'
;MDGKYIALGILIPFVGTSLGSACVYFLKGNKTTGGNAPVIPPDVEKGLTGFAAGVMVAASIWSLLIPAMEESSSLGRLAFLPAVIGFWIGSLFLFALDKLIPHLHLHAEKAEGPRSSFQRTTMMLLAVTIHNIPEGMAVGVVYAGMLTGDVGLSLGAALALSIGIAIQNFPEGAIISMPLHANGQNKHKAFVNGVLSGAVEPVAAVLMLLFAPVFSPLMPYFLSFAAGAMIYVVVEELIPETAEGEHSNWGVLLFAVGFTVMMALDVALG
;
A
#
# COMPACT_ATOMS: atom_id res chain seq x y z
N MET A 1 1.59 25.76 9.98
CA MET A 1 2.36 24.54 10.28
C MET A 1 3.61 24.53 9.44
N ASP A 2 4.75 24.11 9.99
CA ASP A 2 6.00 24.04 9.23
C ASP A 2 5.87 22.97 8.15
N GLY A 3 6.04 23.35 6.87
CA GLY A 3 6.01 22.42 5.72
C GLY A 3 7.01 21.26 5.84
N LYS A 4 7.97 21.35 6.77
CA LYS A 4 8.87 20.28 7.18
C LYS A 4 8.13 19.05 7.74
N TYR A 5 7.09 19.22 8.56
CA TYR A 5 6.36 18.08 9.13
C TYR A 5 5.56 17.33 8.07
N ILE A 6 4.97 18.06 7.13
CA ILE A 6 4.22 17.48 6.01
C ILE A 6 5.16 16.73 5.07
N ALA A 7 6.29 17.34 4.71
CA ALA A 7 7.31 16.68 3.88
C ALA A 7 7.85 15.40 4.54
N LEU A 8 8.09 15.42 5.85
CA LEU A 8 8.50 14.22 6.60
C LEU A 8 7.39 13.17 6.57
N GLY A 9 6.14 13.56 6.84
CA GLY A 9 4.98 12.68 6.82
C GLY A 9 4.82 11.89 5.53
N ILE A 10 4.91 12.58 4.40
CA ILE A 10 4.80 11.98 3.05
C ILE A 10 5.93 11.00 2.74
N LEU A 11 7.12 11.21 3.31
CA LEU A 11 8.29 10.36 3.06
C LEU A 11 8.33 9.12 3.97
N ILE A 12 7.56 9.08 5.05
CA ILE A 12 7.56 7.94 6.00
C ILE A 12 7.20 6.61 5.29
N PRO A 13 6.10 6.50 4.52
CA PRO A 13 5.79 5.31 3.71
C PRO A 13 6.97 4.81 2.87
N PHE A 14 7.57 5.74 2.10
CA PHE A 14 8.68 5.44 1.20
C PHE A 14 9.91 4.93 1.92
N VAL A 15 10.17 5.44 3.13
CA VAL A 15 11.23 4.93 4.01
C VAL A 15 10.94 3.48 4.42
N GLY A 16 9.67 3.15 4.71
CA GLY A 16 9.22 1.77 4.93
C GLY A 16 9.59 0.84 3.78
N THR A 17 9.17 1.17 2.56
CA THR A 17 9.48 0.40 1.33
C THR A 17 10.98 0.24 1.11
N SER A 18 11.73 1.33 1.36
CA SER A 18 13.18 1.35 1.20
C SER A 18 13.90 0.46 2.22
N LEU A 19 13.48 0.50 3.48
CA LEU A 19 14.03 -0.33 4.55
C LEU A 19 13.69 -1.80 4.35
N GLY A 20 12.45 -2.10 3.93
CA GLY A 20 12.03 -3.43 3.53
C GLY A 20 12.90 -3.97 2.40
N SER A 21 13.09 -3.16 1.35
CA SER A 21 13.93 -3.51 0.19
C SER A 21 15.38 -3.79 0.55
N ALA A 22 15.91 -3.15 1.60
CA ALA A 22 17.28 -3.40 2.07
C ALA A 22 17.48 -4.82 2.62
N CYS A 23 16.41 -5.54 2.95
CA CYS A 23 16.49 -6.89 3.47
C CYS A 23 17.17 -7.87 2.50
N VAL A 24 17.15 -7.58 1.20
CA VAL A 24 17.86 -8.36 0.16
C VAL A 24 19.37 -8.51 0.43
N TYR A 25 19.99 -7.57 1.15
CA TYR A 25 21.41 -7.64 1.50
C TYR A 25 21.73 -8.72 2.53
N PHE A 26 20.76 -9.08 3.38
CA PHE A 26 20.93 -10.11 4.41
C PHE A 26 20.77 -11.54 3.88
N LEU A 27 20.34 -11.71 2.63
CA LEU A 27 20.26 -13.03 2.00
C LEU A 27 21.63 -13.69 1.92
N LYS A 28 21.75 -14.92 2.43
CA LYS A 28 23.02 -15.66 2.43
C LYS A 28 23.34 -16.16 1.02
N GLY A 29 24.51 -15.78 0.51
CA GLY A 29 25.00 -16.16 -0.82
C GLY A 29 24.57 -15.21 -1.95
N ASN A 30 25.06 -15.49 -3.16
CA ASN A 30 24.72 -14.81 -4.41
C ASN A 30 24.05 -15.78 -5.41
N LYS A 31 23.62 -16.96 -4.93
CA LYS A 31 23.03 -18.00 -5.76
C LYS A 31 21.59 -17.60 -6.09
N THR A 32 21.39 -17.18 -7.33
CA THR A 32 20.08 -17.01 -7.95
C THR A 32 19.42 -18.40 -8.04
N THR A 33 18.20 -18.55 -7.53
CA THR A 33 17.53 -19.86 -7.45
C THR A 33 16.88 -20.29 -8.77
N GLY A 34 16.97 -19.47 -9.81
CA GLY A 34 16.42 -19.82 -11.12
C GLY A 34 14.89 -19.88 -11.11
N GLY A 35 14.24 -18.94 -10.41
CA GLY A 35 12.79 -18.74 -10.43
C GLY A 35 11.96 -19.65 -9.52
N ASN A 36 12.45 -20.84 -9.13
CA ASN A 36 11.60 -21.87 -8.52
C ASN A 36 11.88 -22.19 -7.04
N ALA A 37 12.95 -21.68 -6.42
CA ALA A 37 13.18 -21.92 -4.99
C ALA A 37 12.90 -20.66 -4.16
N PRO A 38 12.07 -20.77 -3.10
CA PRO A 38 11.72 -19.65 -2.26
C PRO A 38 12.96 -19.11 -1.54
N VAL A 39 13.19 -17.81 -1.67
CA VAL A 39 14.31 -17.11 -1.04
C VAL A 39 13.97 -16.69 0.40
N ILE A 40 12.68 -16.55 0.69
CA ILE A 40 12.11 -16.34 2.01
C ILE A 40 11.44 -17.65 2.44
N PRO A 41 11.57 -18.10 3.72
CA PRO A 41 10.79 -19.23 4.19
C PRO A 41 9.29 -18.98 3.98
N PRO A 42 8.51 -19.93 3.45
CA PRO A 42 7.09 -19.70 3.11
C PRO A 42 6.25 -19.16 4.27
N ASP A 43 6.50 -19.63 5.50
CA ASP A 43 5.82 -19.13 6.70
C ASP A 43 6.13 -17.66 7.00
N VAL A 44 7.37 -17.22 6.75
CA VAL A 44 7.78 -15.83 6.95
C VAL A 44 7.14 -14.94 5.89
N GLU A 45 7.14 -15.38 4.63
CA GLU A 45 6.50 -14.65 3.54
C GLU A 45 5.00 -14.49 3.80
N LYS A 46 4.29 -15.58 4.07
CA LYS A 46 2.85 -15.56 4.42
C LYS A 46 2.57 -14.70 5.64
N GLY A 47 3.43 -14.76 6.66
CA GLY A 47 3.31 -13.92 7.84
C GLY A 47 3.45 -12.43 7.51
N LEU A 48 4.46 -12.06 6.71
CA LEU A 48 4.71 -10.69 6.27
C LEU A 48 3.57 -10.15 5.40
N THR A 49 3.11 -10.93 4.42
CA THR A 49 1.96 -10.60 3.55
C THR A 49 0.68 -10.46 4.37
N GLY A 50 0.42 -11.40 5.28
CA GLY A 50 -0.75 -11.36 6.17
C GLY A 50 -0.74 -10.12 7.06
N PHE A 51 0.41 -9.79 7.67
CA PHE A 51 0.57 -8.56 8.44
C PHE A 51 0.26 -7.31 7.62
N ALA A 52 0.81 -7.21 6.41
CA ALA A 52 0.58 -6.09 5.52
C ALA A 52 -0.90 -5.92 5.17
N ALA A 53 -1.56 -7.01 4.79
CA ALA A 53 -3.01 -7.04 4.55
C ALA A 53 -3.83 -6.57 5.75
N GLY A 54 -3.46 -7.01 6.97
CA GLY A 54 -4.12 -6.59 8.20
C GLY A 54 -4.05 -5.08 8.41
N VAL A 55 -2.85 -4.50 8.26
CA VAL A 55 -2.63 -3.05 8.36
C VAL A 55 -3.44 -2.30 7.31
N MET A 56 -3.40 -2.72 6.05
CA MET A 56 -4.12 -2.05 4.96
C MET A 56 -5.63 -2.05 5.16
N VAL A 57 -6.22 -3.16 5.62
CA VAL A 57 -7.67 -3.23 5.91
C VAL A 57 -8.04 -2.30 7.05
N ALA A 58 -7.27 -2.30 8.14
CA ALA A 58 -7.53 -1.42 9.26
C ALA A 58 -7.36 0.07 8.87
N ALA A 59 -6.30 0.44 8.14
CA ALA A 59 -6.10 1.79 7.63
C ALA A 59 -7.26 2.24 6.73
N SER A 60 -7.76 1.35 5.88
CA SER A 60 -8.90 1.62 5.00
C SER A 60 -10.19 1.96 5.77
N ILE A 61 -10.40 1.30 6.92
CA ILE A 61 -11.60 1.52 7.74
C ILE A 61 -11.44 2.76 8.62
N TRP A 62 -10.41 2.76 9.48
CA TRP A 62 -10.25 3.75 10.54
C TRP A 62 -9.70 5.08 10.04
N SER A 63 -8.67 5.04 9.21
CA SER A 63 -7.98 6.26 8.79
C SER A 63 -8.55 6.88 7.52
N LEU A 64 -9.45 6.18 6.80
CA LEU A 64 -9.97 6.63 5.51
C LEU A 64 -11.50 6.65 5.45
N LEU A 65 -12.19 5.52 5.59
CA LEU A 65 -13.65 5.46 5.44
C LEU A 65 -14.41 6.17 6.55
N ILE A 66 -13.98 6.00 7.81
CA ILE A 66 -14.60 6.71 8.95
C ILE A 66 -14.43 8.23 8.79
N PRO A 67 -13.21 8.77 8.61
CA PRO A 67 -12.99 10.20 8.36
C PRO A 67 -13.79 10.72 7.16
N ALA A 68 -13.90 9.96 6.06
CA ALA A 68 -14.69 10.38 4.92
C ALA A 68 -16.19 10.57 5.25
N MET A 69 -16.75 9.70 6.09
CA MET A 69 -18.14 9.83 6.54
C MET A 69 -18.31 10.97 7.55
N GLU A 70 -17.32 11.21 8.42
CA GLU A 70 -17.33 12.32 9.39
C GLU A 70 -17.27 13.68 8.70
N GLU A 71 -16.41 13.82 7.69
CA GLU A 71 -16.34 14.98 6.80
C GLU A 71 -17.67 15.22 6.05
N SER A 72 -18.39 14.12 5.76
CA SER A 72 -19.70 14.17 5.09
C SER A 72 -20.88 14.33 6.06
N SER A 73 -20.64 14.62 7.34
CA SER A 73 -21.67 14.68 8.39
C SER A 73 -22.79 15.69 8.12
N SER A 74 -22.52 16.75 7.35
CA SER A 74 -23.53 17.72 6.92
C SER A 74 -24.67 17.11 6.10
N LEU A 75 -24.46 15.95 5.48
CA LEU A 75 -25.46 15.18 4.73
C LEU A 75 -26.38 14.35 5.65
N GLY A 76 -26.16 14.36 6.96
CA GLY A 76 -26.93 13.60 7.95
C GLY A 76 -26.86 12.10 7.67
N ARG A 77 -28.03 11.44 7.52
CA ARG A 77 -28.11 10.00 7.23
C ARG A 77 -27.50 9.58 5.89
N LEU A 78 -27.22 10.54 5.00
CA LEU A 78 -26.61 10.30 3.69
C LEU A 78 -25.08 10.49 3.68
N ALA A 79 -24.45 10.70 4.84
CA ALA A 79 -23.00 10.86 4.97
C ALA A 79 -22.18 9.67 4.43
N PHE A 80 -22.78 8.47 4.34
CA PHE A 80 -22.15 7.30 3.73
C PHE A 80 -22.04 7.38 2.20
N LEU A 81 -22.80 8.25 1.55
CA LEU A 81 -22.92 8.25 0.08
C LEU A 81 -21.61 8.64 -0.61
N PRO A 82 -20.89 9.72 -0.21
CA PRO A 82 -19.56 9.99 -0.73
C PRO A 82 -18.58 8.84 -0.51
N ALA A 83 -18.68 8.18 0.65
CA ALA A 83 -17.81 7.06 0.97
C ALA A 83 -18.02 5.86 0.06
N VAL A 84 -19.28 5.44 -0.15
CA VAL A 84 -19.62 4.35 -1.07
C VAL A 84 -19.22 4.67 -2.51
N ILE A 85 -19.46 5.90 -2.97
CA ILE A 85 -19.10 6.31 -4.34
C ILE A 85 -17.58 6.30 -4.51
N GLY A 86 -16.84 6.96 -3.61
CA GLY A 86 -15.38 6.99 -3.65
C GLY A 86 -14.78 5.60 -3.62
N PHE A 87 -15.25 4.75 -2.69
CA PHE A 87 -14.81 3.35 -2.57
C PHE A 87 -14.95 2.59 -3.88
N TRP A 88 -16.14 2.60 -4.50
CA TRP A 88 -16.34 1.90 -5.77
C TRP A 88 -15.50 2.47 -6.90
N ILE A 89 -15.36 3.80 -6.99
CA ILE A 89 -14.49 4.41 -8.01
C ILE A 89 -13.04 3.95 -7.80
N GLY A 90 -12.56 3.89 -6.56
CA GLY A 90 -11.22 3.41 -6.21
C GLY A 90 -11.00 1.94 -6.58
N SER A 91 -11.91 1.06 -6.17
CA SER A 91 -11.83 -0.36 -6.50
C SER A 91 -11.91 -0.61 -8.01
N LEU A 92 -12.82 0.07 -8.71
CA LEU A 92 -12.96 -0.06 -10.17
C LEU A 92 -11.76 0.54 -10.91
N PHE A 93 -11.15 1.59 -10.37
CA PHE A 93 -9.93 2.17 -10.93
C PHE A 93 -8.78 1.17 -10.88
N LEU A 94 -8.53 0.53 -9.73
CA LEU A 94 -7.49 -0.51 -9.63
C LEU A 94 -7.83 -1.73 -10.49
N PHE A 95 -9.08 -2.20 -10.46
CA PHE A 95 -9.54 -3.26 -11.36
C PHE A 95 -9.28 -2.94 -12.84
N ALA A 96 -9.52 -1.69 -13.26
CA ALA A 96 -9.22 -1.27 -14.62
C ALA A 96 -7.71 -1.25 -14.89
N LEU A 97 -6.88 -0.77 -13.96
CA LEU A 97 -5.43 -0.78 -14.10
C LEU A 97 -4.87 -2.20 -14.23
N ASP A 98 -5.37 -3.16 -13.44
CA ASP A 98 -4.98 -4.56 -13.53
C ASP A 98 -5.26 -5.15 -14.92
N LYS A 99 -6.40 -4.80 -15.52
CA LYS A 99 -6.74 -5.27 -16.87
C LYS A 99 -5.98 -4.56 -17.98
N LEU A 100 -5.49 -3.34 -17.73
CA LEU A 100 -4.85 -2.50 -18.74
C LEU A 100 -3.32 -2.57 -18.72
N ILE A 101 -2.71 -2.89 -17.57
CA ILE A 101 -1.25 -2.89 -17.40
C ILE A 101 -0.76 -4.33 -17.31
N PRO A 102 0.20 -4.74 -18.16
CA PRO A 102 0.79 -6.07 -18.08
C PRO A 102 1.58 -6.20 -16.78
N HIS A 103 1.14 -7.08 -15.90
CA HIS A 103 1.72 -7.27 -14.58
C HIS A 103 1.75 -8.76 -14.19
N LEU A 104 2.51 -9.09 -13.16
CA LEU A 104 2.68 -10.46 -12.71
C LEU A 104 2.82 -10.50 -11.19
N HIS A 105 1.91 -11.22 -10.54
CA HIS A 105 1.96 -11.53 -9.11
C HIS A 105 3.11 -12.48 -8.79
N LEU A 106 3.60 -12.47 -7.55
CA LEU A 106 4.85 -13.14 -7.15
C LEU A 106 4.90 -14.62 -7.57
N HIS A 107 3.85 -15.38 -7.26
CA HIS A 107 3.74 -16.82 -7.55
C HIS A 107 2.96 -17.17 -8.80
N ALA A 108 2.43 -16.18 -9.53
CA ALA A 108 1.69 -16.44 -10.75
C ALA A 108 2.59 -17.02 -11.86
N GLU A 109 2.11 -18.09 -12.51
CA GLU A 109 2.74 -18.63 -13.73
C GLU A 109 2.36 -17.83 -14.99
N LYS A 110 1.23 -17.12 -14.96
CA LYS A 110 0.68 -16.37 -16.09
C LYS A 110 0.59 -14.89 -15.76
N ALA A 111 1.05 -14.05 -16.68
CA ALA A 111 0.90 -12.60 -16.58
C ALA A 111 -0.56 -12.20 -16.81
N GLU A 112 -0.98 -11.18 -16.06
CA GLU A 112 -2.27 -10.51 -16.20
C GLU A 112 -2.16 -9.27 -17.09
N GLY A 113 -3.31 -8.75 -17.52
CA GLY A 113 -3.37 -7.62 -18.46
C GLY A 113 -3.05 -8.01 -19.92
N PRO A 114 -2.75 -7.02 -20.79
CA PRO A 114 -2.47 -7.27 -22.20
C PRO A 114 -1.16 -8.04 -22.40
N ARG A 115 -1.04 -8.79 -23.50
CA ARG A 115 0.21 -9.49 -23.83
C ARG A 115 1.34 -8.47 -24.03
N SER A 116 2.44 -8.68 -23.32
CA SER A 116 3.64 -7.83 -23.39
C SER A 116 4.90 -8.68 -23.55
N SER A 117 5.95 -8.09 -24.14
CA SER A 117 7.30 -8.66 -24.21
C SER A 117 8.15 -8.31 -22.98
N PHE A 118 7.54 -7.78 -21.92
CA PHE A 118 8.23 -7.38 -20.70
C PHE A 118 8.82 -8.59 -19.97
N GLN A 119 9.96 -8.36 -19.32
CA GLN A 119 10.58 -9.36 -18.47
C GLN A 119 9.74 -9.56 -17.20
N ARG A 120 9.75 -10.77 -16.62
CA ARG A 120 9.07 -11.09 -15.34
C ARG A 120 9.35 -10.05 -14.26
N THR A 121 10.61 -9.65 -14.11
CA THR A 121 11.03 -8.63 -13.14
C THR A 121 10.41 -7.25 -13.38
N THR A 122 10.18 -6.87 -14.64
CA THR A 122 9.50 -5.61 -14.98
C THR A 122 8.02 -5.68 -14.64
N MET A 123 7.36 -6.81 -14.92
CA MET A 123 5.94 -6.99 -14.63
C MET A 123 5.65 -7.02 -13.12
N MET A 124 6.54 -7.65 -12.32
CA MET A 124 6.45 -7.60 -10.85
C MET A 124 6.65 -6.17 -10.32
N LEU A 125 7.60 -5.41 -10.87
CA LEU A 125 7.80 -4.01 -10.47
C LEU A 125 6.61 -3.12 -10.83
N LEU A 126 5.97 -3.37 -11.98
CA LEU A 126 4.79 -2.62 -12.40
C LEU A 126 3.59 -2.90 -11.48
N ALA A 127 3.35 -4.16 -11.09
CA ALA A 127 2.28 -4.53 -10.15
C ALA A 127 2.37 -3.68 -8.87
N VAL A 128 3.52 -3.77 -8.19
CA VAL A 128 3.81 -3.04 -6.97
C VAL A 128 3.68 -1.53 -7.15
N THR A 129 4.23 -1.00 -8.25
CA THR A 129 4.17 0.45 -8.50
C THR A 129 2.73 0.93 -8.62
N ILE A 130 1.83 0.13 -9.19
CA ILE A 130 0.40 0.46 -9.27
C ILE A 130 -0.24 0.42 -7.88
N HIS A 131 0.12 -0.58 -7.06
CA HIS A 131 -0.44 -0.77 -5.72
C HIS A 131 -0.01 0.31 -4.72
N ASN A 132 1.19 0.87 -4.90
CA ASN A 132 1.70 1.99 -4.10
C ASN A 132 1.06 3.36 -4.43
N ILE A 133 0.35 3.48 -5.56
CA ILE A 133 -0.35 4.74 -5.90
C ILE A 133 -1.46 5.05 -4.88
N PRO A 134 -2.40 4.13 -4.58
CA PRO A 134 -3.40 4.30 -3.53
C PRO A 134 -2.84 4.73 -2.17
N GLU A 135 -1.73 4.15 -1.75
CA GLU A 135 -1.09 4.45 -0.47
C GLU A 135 -0.55 5.88 -0.41
N GLY A 136 0.18 6.28 -1.47
CA GLY A 136 0.63 7.65 -1.61
C GLY A 136 -0.54 8.64 -1.68
N MET A 137 -1.60 8.31 -2.41
CA MET A 137 -2.82 9.12 -2.45
C MET A 137 -3.47 9.25 -1.06
N ALA A 138 -3.59 8.15 -0.31
CA ALA A 138 -4.15 8.14 1.04
C ALA A 138 -3.43 9.15 1.96
N VAL A 139 -2.11 9.08 1.99
CA VAL A 139 -1.26 9.98 2.78
C VAL A 139 -1.42 11.43 2.31
N GLY A 140 -1.36 11.67 1.00
CA GLY A 140 -1.52 13.00 0.44
C GLY A 140 -2.87 13.64 0.74
N VAL A 141 -3.97 12.88 0.66
CA VAL A 141 -5.34 13.34 0.96
C VAL A 141 -5.47 13.73 2.43
N VAL A 142 -4.96 12.91 3.34
CA VAL A 142 -5.04 13.22 4.78
C VAL A 142 -4.24 14.47 5.14
N TYR A 143 -3.01 14.63 4.63
CA TYR A 143 -2.25 15.87 4.82
C TYR A 143 -2.86 17.07 4.09
N ALA A 144 -3.55 16.86 2.97
CA ALA A 144 -4.27 17.91 2.25
C ALA A 144 -5.45 18.44 3.08
N GLY A 145 -6.28 17.55 3.62
CA GLY A 145 -7.41 17.92 4.49
C GLY A 145 -6.97 18.65 5.75
N MET A 146 -5.84 18.25 6.34
CA MET A 146 -5.22 19.00 7.43
C MET A 146 -4.88 20.45 7.06
N LEU A 147 -4.39 20.70 5.84
CA LEU A 147 -3.99 22.03 5.38
C LEU A 147 -5.19 22.92 5.09
N THR A 148 -6.30 22.33 4.63
CA THR A 148 -7.56 23.05 4.32
C THR A 148 -8.40 23.31 5.57
N GLY A 149 -8.09 22.66 6.69
CA GLY A 149 -8.78 22.86 7.98
C GLY A 149 -10.03 22.01 8.13
N ASP A 150 -10.08 20.87 7.42
CA ASP A 150 -11.19 19.92 7.44
C ASP A 150 -11.29 19.23 8.82
N VAL A 151 -12.52 19.02 9.29
CA VAL A 151 -12.84 18.67 10.69
C VAL A 151 -12.75 17.17 10.91
N GLY A 152 -11.59 16.71 11.35
CA GLY A 152 -11.34 15.30 11.71
C GLY A 152 -9.94 14.83 11.30
N LEU A 153 -9.31 15.54 10.37
CA LEU A 153 -7.96 15.23 9.91
C LEU A 153 -6.94 16.00 10.77
N SER A 154 -6.49 15.37 11.85
CA SER A 154 -5.47 15.91 12.76
C SER A 154 -4.04 15.53 12.32
N LEU A 155 -3.03 16.24 12.83
CA LEU A 155 -1.62 15.83 12.63
C LEU A 155 -1.35 14.42 13.15
N GLY A 156 -2.01 14.05 14.24
CA GLY A 156 -1.87 12.74 14.82
C GLY A 156 -2.45 11.64 13.93
N ALA A 157 -3.64 11.84 13.38
CA ALA A 157 -4.27 10.92 12.41
C ALA A 157 -3.42 10.79 11.13
N ALA A 158 -2.89 11.89 10.61
CA ALA A 158 -2.02 11.87 9.44
C ALA A 158 -0.71 11.12 9.67
N LEU A 159 -0.09 11.32 10.84
CA LEU A 159 1.09 10.57 11.24
C LEU A 159 0.77 9.10 11.47
N ALA A 160 -0.39 8.77 12.08
CA ALA A 160 -0.83 7.40 12.29
C ALA A 160 -0.95 6.66 10.97
N LEU A 161 -1.64 7.23 9.97
CA LEU A 161 -1.75 6.65 8.64
C LEU A 161 -0.39 6.50 7.96
N SER A 162 0.45 7.54 8.03
CA SER A 162 1.80 7.51 7.41
C SER A 162 2.66 6.39 8.01
N ILE A 163 2.67 6.26 9.33
CA ILE A 163 3.41 5.23 10.07
C ILE A 163 2.81 3.85 9.80
N GLY A 164 1.49 3.73 9.79
CA GLY A 164 0.78 2.50 9.45
C GLY A 164 1.20 1.97 8.09
N ILE A 165 1.13 2.82 7.07
CA ILE A 165 1.59 2.49 5.72
C ILE A 165 3.09 2.12 5.77
N ALA A 166 3.98 2.93 6.33
CA ALA A 166 5.40 2.56 6.41
C ALA A 166 5.69 1.20 7.08
N ILE A 167 4.91 0.84 8.09
CA ILE A 167 5.03 -0.43 8.81
C ILE A 167 4.68 -1.62 7.90
N GLN A 168 3.70 -1.48 7.00
CA GLN A 168 3.31 -2.53 6.05
C GLN A 168 4.14 -2.54 4.76
N ASN A 169 4.60 -1.37 4.32
CA ASN A 169 5.52 -1.25 3.18
C ASN A 169 6.88 -1.90 3.46
N PHE A 170 7.29 -2.04 4.73
CA PHE A 170 8.50 -2.79 5.06
C PHE A 170 8.40 -4.28 4.66
N PRO A 171 7.40 -5.06 5.13
CA PRO A 171 7.08 -6.38 4.59
C PRO A 171 7.05 -6.42 3.07
N GLU A 172 6.33 -5.49 2.45
CA GLU A 172 6.15 -5.46 0.99
C GLU A 172 7.48 -5.26 0.26
N GLY A 173 8.28 -4.26 0.64
CA GLY A 173 9.60 -4.00 0.06
C GLY A 173 10.55 -5.22 0.16
N ALA A 174 10.46 -5.98 1.25
CA ALA A 174 11.21 -7.22 1.41
C ALA A 174 10.73 -8.30 0.44
N ILE A 175 9.41 -8.50 0.34
CA ILE A 175 8.76 -9.47 -0.56
C ILE A 175 8.95 -9.10 -2.04
N ILE A 176 9.33 -7.87 -2.37
CA ILE A 176 9.65 -7.46 -3.75
C ILE A 176 11.13 -7.67 -4.08
N SER A 177 12.00 -7.07 -3.26
CA SER A 177 13.45 -7.03 -3.55
C SER A 177 14.09 -8.43 -3.48
N MET A 178 13.64 -9.30 -2.59
CA MET A 178 14.21 -10.63 -2.44
C MET A 178 13.91 -11.55 -3.63
N PRO A 179 12.66 -11.65 -4.15
CA PRO A 179 12.37 -12.38 -5.38
C PRO A 179 13.00 -11.78 -6.63
N LEU A 180 13.19 -10.45 -6.71
CA LEU A 180 13.95 -9.85 -7.82
C LEU A 180 15.39 -10.37 -7.85
N HIS A 181 16.03 -10.53 -6.69
CA HIS A 181 17.34 -11.18 -6.59
C HIS A 181 17.26 -12.68 -6.94
N ALA A 182 16.25 -13.39 -6.44
CA ALA A 182 16.00 -14.81 -6.75
C ALA A 182 15.94 -15.08 -8.26
N ASN A 183 15.29 -14.15 -8.99
CA ASN A 183 15.07 -14.17 -10.43
C ASN A 183 16.26 -13.66 -11.27
N GLY A 184 17.44 -13.53 -10.67
CA GLY A 184 18.69 -13.29 -11.42
C GLY A 184 19.25 -11.88 -11.33
N GLN A 185 18.58 -10.94 -10.67
CA GLN A 185 19.17 -9.61 -10.44
C GLN A 185 20.26 -9.68 -9.37
N ASN A 186 21.29 -8.85 -9.44
CA ASN A 186 22.22 -8.70 -8.31
C ASN A 186 21.53 -7.96 -7.15
N LYS A 187 22.04 -8.13 -5.93
CA LYS A 187 21.42 -7.57 -4.71
C LYS A 187 21.21 -6.05 -4.77
N HIS A 188 22.20 -5.31 -5.26
CA HIS A 188 22.10 -3.86 -5.38
C HIS A 188 21.01 -3.43 -6.36
N LYS A 189 20.92 -4.10 -7.52
CA LYS A 189 19.88 -3.82 -8.52
C LYS A 189 18.50 -4.17 -7.98
N ALA A 190 18.36 -5.29 -7.28
CA ALA A 190 17.11 -5.70 -6.66
C ALA A 190 16.66 -4.72 -5.55
N PHE A 191 17.60 -4.25 -4.71
CA PHE A 191 17.37 -3.18 -3.74
C PHE A 191 16.90 -1.89 -4.42
N VAL A 192 17.65 -1.39 -5.42
CA VAL A 192 17.30 -0.15 -6.12
C VAL A 192 15.92 -0.27 -6.76
N ASN A 193 15.61 -1.40 -7.37
CA ASN A 193 14.31 -1.63 -7.98
C ASN A 193 13.17 -1.67 -6.95
N GLY A 194 13.37 -2.28 -5.78
CA GLY A 194 12.39 -2.23 -4.68
C GLY A 194 12.21 -0.83 -4.09
N VAL A 195 13.29 -0.04 -3.99
CA VAL A 195 13.18 1.38 -3.61
C VAL A 195 12.40 2.15 -4.68
N LEU A 196 12.69 1.94 -5.96
CA LEU A 196 12.04 2.66 -7.06
C LEU A 196 10.55 2.34 -7.17
N SER A 197 10.10 1.14 -6.79
CA SER A 197 8.66 0.83 -6.79
C SER A 197 7.88 1.61 -5.72
N GLY A 198 8.52 1.97 -4.60
CA GLY A 198 7.94 2.85 -3.58
C GLY A 198 8.02 4.35 -3.91
N ALA A 199 8.83 4.76 -4.89
CA ALA A 199 9.03 6.18 -5.20
C ALA A 199 7.75 6.88 -5.71
N VAL A 200 6.75 6.11 -6.14
CA VAL A 200 5.44 6.61 -6.55
C VAL A 200 4.61 7.13 -5.38
N GLU A 201 4.82 6.62 -4.17
CA GLU A 201 4.07 7.02 -2.96
C GLU A 201 4.22 8.53 -2.67
N PRO A 202 5.43 9.11 -2.54
CA PRO A 202 5.58 10.53 -2.31
C PRO A 202 5.12 11.38 -3.51
N VAL A 203 5.23 10.85 -4.73
CA VAL A 203 4.74 11.54 -5.94
C VAL A 203 3.23 11.66 -5.89
N ALA A 204 2.51 10.56 -5.65
CA ALA A 204 1.06 10.56 -5.53
C ALA A 204 0.58 11.44 -4.36
N ALA A 205 1.27 11.40 -3.23
CA ALA A 205 0.95 12.25 -2.09
C ALA A 205 1.11 13.76 -2.40
N VAL A 206 2.22 14.15 -3.04
CA VAL A 206 2.46 15.53 -3.45
C VAL A 206 1.44 15.99 -4.48
N LEU A 207 1.04 15.13 -5.41
CA LEU A 207 -0.02 15.47 -6.37
C LEU A 207 -1.34 15.80 -5.65
N MET A 208 -1.74 15.00 -4.67
CA MET A 208 -2.95 15.29 -3.88
C MET A 208 -2.86 16.61 -3.11
N LEU A 209 -1.69 16.92 -2.55
CA LEU A 209 -1.46 18.19 -1.86
C LEU A 209 -1.48 19.42 -2.79
N LEU A 210 -0.89 19.32 -3.98
CA LEU A 210 -0.84 20.42 -4.95
C LEU A 210 -2.24 20.84 -5.40
N PHE A 211 -3.16 19.88 -5.51
CA PHE A 211 -4.53 20.14 -5.94
C PHE A 211 -5.54 20.22 -4.79
N ALA A 212 -5.09 20.14 -3.53
CA ALA A 212 -5.94 20.21 -2.34
C ALA A 212 -6.94 21.38 -2.34
N PRO A 213 -6.57 22.62 -2.71
CA PRO A 213 -7.51 23.75 -2.71
C PRO A 213 -8.67 23.58 -3.70
N VAL A 214 -8.48 22.80 -4.76
CA VAL A 214 -9.50 22.51 -5.78
C VAL A 214 -10.43 21.39 -5.31
N PHE A 215 -9.93 20.51 -4.44
CA PHE A 215 -10.57 19.24 -4.10
C PHE A 215 -11.15 19.18 -2.68
N SER A 216 -11.08 20.23 -1.87
CA SER A 216 -11.64 20.24 -0.50
C SER A 216 -13.09 19.70 -0.44
N PRO A 217 -14.05 20.10 -1.32
CA PRO A 217 -15.39 19.51 -1.31
C PRO A 217 -15.46 18.03 -1.73
N LEU A 218 -14.41 17.53 -2.37
CA LEU A 218 -14.29 16.16 -2.87
C LEU A 218 -13.44 15.27 -1.95
N MET A 219 -12.93 15.81 -0.83
CA MET A 219 -12.06 15.08 0.11
C MET A 219 -12.64 13.73 0.55
N PRO A 220 -13.95 13.62 0.92
CA PRO A 220 -14.56 12.34 1.29
C PRO A 220 -14.48 11.27 0.20
N TYR A 221 -14.60 11.69 -1.07
CA TYR A 221 -14.51 10.79 -2.21
C TYR A 221 -13.08 10.31 -2.42
N PHE A 222 -12.08 11.16 -2.23
CA PHE A 222 -10.68 10.80 -2.37
C PHE A 222 -10.17 9.90 -1.24
N LEU A 223 -10.56 10.17 0.02
CA LEU A 223 -10.28 9.28 1.15
C LEU A 223 -10.84 7.89 0.88
N SER A 224 -12.10 7.83 0.46
CA SER A 224 -12.78 6.56 0.23
C SER A 224 -12.31 5.87 -1.05
N PHE A 225 -11.88 6.63 -2.06
CA PHE A 225 -11.19 6.11 -3.24
C PHE A 225 -9.92 5.36 -2.85
N ALA A 226 -9.08 5.96 -2.01
CA ALA A 226 -7.87 5.30 -1.54
C ALA A 226 -8.21 4.01 -0.76
N ALA A 227 -9.22 4.06 0.12
CA ALA A 227 -9.69 2.88 0.84
C ALA A 227 -10.20 1.77 -0.09
N GLY A 228 -11.02 2.11 -1.09
CA GLY A 228 -11.55 1.14 -2.06
C GLY A 228 -10.46 0.49 -2.91
N ALA A 229 -9.46 1.27 -3.30
CA ALA A 229 -8.31 0.77 -4.02
C ALA A 229 -7.43 -0.16 -3.15
N MET A 230 -7.15 0.23 -1.90
CA MET A 230 -6.38 -0.60 -0.95
C MET A 230 -7.10 -1.91 -0.62
N ILE A 231 -8.42 -1.88 -0.38
CA ILE A 231 -9.20 -3.11 -0.15
C ILE A 231 -9.19 -4.03 -1.38
N TYR A 232 -9.24 -3.45 -2.59
CA TYR A 232 -9.09 -4.24 -3.82
C TYR A 232 -7.74 -4.98 -3.85
N VAL A 233 -6.62 -4.31 -3.59
CA VAL A 233 -5.28 -4.93 -3.53
C VAL A 233 -5.23 -6.04 -2.48
N VAL A 234 -5.77 -5.81 -1.28
CA VAL A 234 -5.78 -6.82 -0.22
C VAL A 234 -6.51 -8.10 -0.64
N VAL A 235 -7.69 -7.94 -1.27
CA VAL A 235 -8.55 -9.07 -1.64
C VAL A 235 -8.05 -9.79 -2.89
N GLU A 236 -7.54 -9.05 -3.88
CA GLU A 236 -7.08 -9.60 -5.15
C GLU A 236 -5.70 -10.24 -5.02
N GLU A 237 -4.81 -9.68 -4.19
CA GLU A 237 -3.41 -10.12 -4.11
C GLU A 237 -3.06 -10.70 -2.75
N LEU A 238 -3.10 -9.89 -1.68
CA LEU A 238 -2.47 -10.28 -0.42
C LEU A 238 -3.16 -11.48 0.27
N ILE A 239 -4.49 -11.53 0.28
CA ILE A 239 -5.22 -12.68 0.85
C ILE A 239 -4.95 -13.95 0.04
N PRO A 240 -5.14 -13.97 -1.30
CA PRO A 240 -4.80 -15.13 -2.13
C PRO A 240 -3.35 -15.60 -1.97
N GLU A 241 -2.38 -14.69 -1.93
CA GLU A 241 -0.96 -14.98 -1.76
C GLU A 241 -0.69 -15.73 -0.43
N THR A 242 -1.35 -15.33 0.67
CA THR A 242 -1.20 -16.06 1.95
C THR A 242 -1.80 -17.47 1.90
N ALA A 243 -2.82 -17.67 1.07
CA ALA A 243 -3.53 -18.93 0.90
C ALA A 243 -2.86 -19.89 -0.10
N GLU A 244 -1.95 -19.41 -0.94
CA GLU A 244 -1.27 -20.21 -1.96
C GLU A 244 -0.24 -21.19 -1.36
N GLY A 245 -0.10 -22.38 -1.93
CA GLY A 245 0.82 -23.41 -1.45
C GLY A 245 0.35 -24.13 -0.17
N GLU A 246 1.28 -24.52 0.70
CA GLU A 246 0.95 -25.27 1.93
C GLU A 246 0.25 -24.39 2.97
N HIS A 247 -0.77 -24.93 3.64
CA HIS A 247 -1.51 -24.19 4.65
C HIS A 247 -0.60 -23.75 5.81
N SER A 248 -0.70 -22.47 6.18
CA SER A 248 0.02 -21.89 7.32
C SER A 248 -0.91 -20.99 8.13
N ASN A 249 -0.81 -21.08 9.45
CA ASN A 249 -1.56 -20.21 10.37
C ASN A 249 -0.91 -18.83 10.54
N TRP A 250 0.34 -18.65 10.08
CA TRP A 250 1.09 -17.40 10.28
C TRP A 250 0.46 -16.21 9.56
N GLY A 251 -0.07 -16.41 8.35
CA GLY A 251 -0.75 -15.34 7.61
C GLY A 251 -1.97 -14.79 8.37
N VAL A 252 -2.80 -15.67 8.93
CA VAL A 252 -4.01 -15.28 9.70
C VAL A 252 -3.62 -14.61 11.03
N LEU A 253 -2.67 -15.18 11.76
CA LEU A 253 -2.23 -14.63 13.04
C LEU A 253 -1.61 -13.24 12.85
N LEU A 254 -0.73 -13.09 11.86
CA LEU A 254 -0.09 -11.80 11.62
C LEU A 254 -1.01 -10.79 10.93
N PHE A 255 -2.02 -11.21 10.17
CA PHE A 255 -3.12 -10.34 9.77
C PHE A 255 -3.82 -9.72 10.98
N ALA A 256 -4.18 -10.54 11.98
CA ALA A 256 -4.82 -10.03 13.19
C ALA A 256 -3.90 -9.06 13.96
N VAL A 257 -2.59 -9.33 14.00
CA VAL A 257 -1.61 -8.42 14.59
C VAL A 257 -1.53 -7.11 13.80
N GLY A 258 -1.36 -7.15 12.48
CA GLY A 258 -1.29 -5.94 11.65
C GLY A 258 -2.54 -5.08 11.76
N PHE A 259 -3.71 -5.72 11.70
CA PHE A 259 -5.00 -5.07 11.86
C PHE A 259 -5.13 -4.34 13.20
N THR A 260 -4.78 -5.04 14.31
CA THR A 260 -4.89 -4.45 15.65
C THR A 260 -3.81 -3.41 15.94
N VAL A 261 -2.61 -3.55 15.38
CA VAL A 261 -1.56 -2.52 15.45
C VAL A 261 -2.02 -1.25 14.75
N MET A 262 -2.55 -1.34 13.53
CA MET A 262 -3.01 -0.17 12.80
C MET A 262 -4.23 0.49 13.46
N MET A 263 -5.20 -0.31 13.92
CA MET A 263 -6.33 0.20 14.71
C MET A 263 -5.85 0.93 15.97
N ALA A 264 -4.87 0.37 16.70
CA ALA A 264 -4.33 1.01 17.90
C ALA A 264 -3.56 2.29 17.56
N LEU A 265 -2.80 2.32 16.46
CA LEU A 265 -2.09 3.52 16.01
C LEU A 265 -3.06 4.65 15.70
N ASP A 266 -4.12 4.37 14.94
CA ASP A 266 -5.15 5.34 14.59
C ASP A 266 -5.84 5.89 15.84
N VAL A 267 -6.45 5.01 16.64
CA VAL A 267 -7.23 5.39 17.84
C VAL A 267 -6.37 6.10 18.90
N ALA A 268 -5.08 5.73 19.04
CA ALA A 268 -4.21 6.35 20.04
C ALA A 268 -3.64 7.71 19.59
N LEU A 269 -3.51 7.95 18.29
CA LEU A 269 -2.85 9.14 17.76
C LEU A 269 -3.80 10.17 17.18
N GLY A 270 -5.03 9.83 16.78
CA GLY A 270 -5.98 10.85 16.32
C GLY A 270 -7.34 10.32 15.94
#